data_AF-A0A919JRN5-F1
#
_entry.id   AF-A0A919JRN5-F1
#
_cell.length_a   1.000
_cell.length_b   1.000
_cell.length_c   1.000
_cell.angle_alpha   90.00
_cell.angle_beta   90.00
_cell.angle_gamma   90.00
#
_symmetry.space_group_name_H-M   'P 1'
#
loop_
_entity.id
_entity.type
_entity.pdbx_description
1 polymer ?
#
loop_
_entity_poly.entity_id
_entity_poly.type
_entity_poly.pdbx_seq_one_letter_code
_entity_poly.pdbx_strand_id
1 'polypeptide(L)' 'MQPSTPTTRIIEVDEDVYDVLARTAATRDTDINGALKYLIEAPAVPAAPTSDNDEE' A
#
# COMPACT_ATOMS: atom_id res chain seq x y z
N MET A 1 -10.98 29.36 15.61
CA MET A 1 -10.79 27.98 15.10
C MET A 1 -10.03 28.10 13.80
N GLN A 2 -8.75 27.75 13.76
CA GLN A 2 -8.03 27.69 12.49
C GLN A 2 -8.53 26.46 11.71
N PRO A 3 -8.94 26.59 10.45
CA PRO A 3 -9.19 25.43 9.61
C PRO A 3 -7.86 24.69 9.45
N SER A 4 -7.82 23.42 9.81
CA SER A 4 -6.67 22.55 9.58
C SER A 4 -6.41 22.50 8.08
N THR A 5 -5.46 23.26 7.57
CA THR A 5 -5.04 23.17 6.16
C THR A 5 -4.59 21.74 5.89
N PRO A 6 -5.05 21.09 4.81
CA PRO A 6 -4.59 19.75 4.45
C PRO A 6 -3.08 19.80 4.24
N THR A 7 -2.34 19.18 5.15
CA THR A 7 -0.88 19.10 5.06
C THR A 7 -0.54 18.08 3.99
N THR A 8 -0.04 18.55 2.84
CA THR A 8 0.55 17.67 1.83
C THR A 8 1.96 17.31 2.27
N ARG A 9 2.30 16.02 2.26
CA ARG A 9 3.65 15.53 2.56
C ARG A 9 4.15 14.71 1.37
N ILE A 10 5.35 15.04 0.91
CA ILE A 10 6.07 14.26 -0.09
C ILE A 10 6.87 13.19 0.65
N ILE A 11 6.80 11.95 0.20
CA ILE A 11 7.48 10.81 0.78
C ILE A 11 8.17 10.07 -0.36
N GLU A 12 9.44 9.77 -0.18
CA GLU A 12 10.18 8.90 -1.09
C GLU A 12 10.02 7.45 -0.61
N VAL A 13 9.73 6.56 -1.55
CA VAL A 13 9.58 5.12 -1.31
C VAL A 13 10.34 4.37 -2.39
N ASP A 14 10.74 3.13 -2.09
CA ASP A 14 11.30 2.23 -3.09
C ASP A 14 10.31 1.95 -4.22
N GLU A 15 10.85 1.66 -5.40
CA GLU A 15 10.07 1.38 -6.61
C GLU A 15 9.13 0.18 -6.41
N ASP A 16 9.63 -0.91 -5.80
CA ASP A 16 8.83 -2.10 -5.51
C ASP A 16 7.63 -1.78 -4.60
N VAL A 17 7.80 -0.86 -3.64
CA VAL A 17 6.73 -0.44 -2.74
C VAL A 17 5.71 0.40 -3.50
N TYR A 18 6.18 1.29 -4.38
CA TYR A 18 5.30 2.07 -5.24
C TYR A 18 4.46 1.18 -6.16
N ASP A 19 5.04 0.13 -6.74
CA ASP A 19 4.34 -0.82 -7.60
C ASP A 19 3.21 -1.55 -6.87
N VAL A 20 3.44 -1.97 -5.62
CA VAL A 20 2.41 -2.57 -4.78
C VAL A 20 1.27 -1.57 -4.50
N LEU A 21 1.60 -0.31 -4.19
CA LEU A 21 0.62 0.75 -3.97
C LEU A 21 -0.19 1.04 -5.23
N ALA A 22 0.47 1.17 -6.38
CA ALA A 22 -0.16 1.44 -7.68
C ALA A 22 -1.08 0.29 -8.11
N ARG A 23 -0.64 -0.97 -7.95
CA ARG A 23 -1.46 -2.15 -8.23
C ARG A 23 -2.69 -2.21 -7.31
N THR A 24 -2.52 -1.89 -6.04
CA THR A 24 -3.61 -1.87 -5.06
C THR A 24 -4.61 -0.76 -5.40
N ALA A 25 -4.13 0.44 -5.75
CA ALA A 25 -4.93 1.57 -6.20
C ALA A 25 -5.79 1.19 -7.41
N ALA A 26 -5.19 0.60 -8.44
CA ALA A 26 -5.90 0.14 -9.63
C ALA A 26 -6.94 -0.96 -9.33
N THR A 27 -6.59 -1.92 -8.47
CA THR A 27 -7.50 -3.02 -8.09
C THR A 27 -8.71 -2.54 -7.28
N ARG A 28 -8.53 -1.46 -6.51
CA ARG A 28 -9.55 -0.91 -5.59
C ARG A 28 -10.26 0.32 -6.15
N ASP A 29 -9.94 0.73 -7.37
CA ASP A 29 -10.46 1.95 -8.01
C ASP A 29 -10.30 3.18 -7.10
N THR A 30 -9.10 3.36 -6.55
CA THR A 30 -8.77 4.44 -5.61
C THR A 30 -7.42 5.07 -5.95
N ASP A 31 -7.05 6.16 -5.26
CA ASP A 31 -5.74 6.79 -5.42
C ASP A 31 -4.67 6.14 -4.53
N ILE A 32 -3.41 6.59 -4.65
CA ILE A 32 -2.29 6.06 -3.86
C ILE A 32 -2.52 6.25 -2.34
N ASN A 33 -3.16 7.34 -1.93
CA ASN A 33 -3.46 7.59 -0.52
C ASN A 33 -4.53 6.62 0.00
N GLY A 34 -5.56 6.35 -0.80
CA GLY A 34 -6.60 5.36 -0.54
C GLY A 34 -6.04 3.95 -0.49
N ALA A 35 -5.12 3.61 -1.39
CA ALA A 35 -4.40 2.34 -1.38
C ALA A 35 -3.53 2.18 -0.13
N LEU A 36 -2.76 3.22 0.24
CA LEU A 36 -1.97 3.22 1.48
C LEU A 36 -2.88 3.06 2.69
N LYS A 37 -3.96 3.84 2.77
CA LYS A 37 -4.96 3.74 3.85
C LYS A 37 -5.56 2.34 3.93
N TYR A 38 -5.90 1.75 2.79
CA TYR A 38 -6.42 0.38 2.73
C TYR A 38 -5.41 -0.62 3.28
N LEU A 39 -4.14 -0.53 2.91
CA LEU A 39 -3.10 -1.47 3.36
C LEU A 39 -2.80 -1.35 4.85
N ILE A 40 -2.89 -0.16 5.45
CA ILE A 40 -2.69 0.03 6.90
C ILE A 40 -3.93 -0.34 7.73
N GLU A 41 -5.14 -0.23 7.16
CA GLU A 41 -6.40 -0.53 7.86
C GLU A 41 -6.90 -1.96 7.63
N ALA A 42 -6.51 -2.60 6.52
CA ALA A 42 -6.90 -3.98 6.25
C ALA A 42 -6.24 -4.92 7.28
N PRO A 43 -7.01 -5.87 7.86
CA PRO A 43 -6.39 -6.92 8.66
C PRO A 43 -5.38 -7.64 7.77
N ALA A 44 -4.15 -7.78 8.25
CA ALA A 44 -3.09 -8.48 7.55
C ALA A 44 -3.59 -9.88 7.20
N VAL A 45 -3.97 -10.08 5.93
CA VAL A 45 -4.24 -11.42 5.43
C VAL A 45 -2.91 -12.15 5.53
N PRO A 46 -2.84 -13.34 6.17
CA PRO A 46 -1.60 -14.08 6.23
C PRO A 46 -1.08 -14.22 4.80
N ALA A 47 0.16 -13.80 4.55
CA ALA A 47 0.80 -14.07 3.28
C ALA A 47 0.67 -15.58 3.03
N ALA A 48 0.06 -15.97 1.91
CA ALA A 48 -0.01 -17.36 1.53
C ALA A 48 1.43 -17.91 1.56
N PRO A 49 1.67 -19.10 2.15
CA PRO A 49 3.01 -19.65 2.21
C PRO A 49 3.55 -19.71 0.78
N THR A 50 4.66 -19.01 0.55
CA THR A 50 5.52 -19.31 -0.59
C THR A 50 5.83 -20.79 -0.44
N SER A 51 5.34 -21.61 -1.38
CA SER A 51 5.78 -22.99 -1.45
C SER A 51 7.28 -22.91 -1.74
N ASP A 52 8.05 -23.06 -0.67
CA ASP A 52 9.47 -23.33 -0.70
C ASP A 52 9.59 -24.67 -1.43
N ASN A 53 9.74 -24.61 -2.75
CA ASN A 53 10.14 -25.76 -3.53
C ASN A 53 11.66 -25.74 -3.55
N ASP A 54 12.22 -26.09 -2.40
CA ASP A 54 13.60 -26.49 -2.21
C ASP A 54 13.78 -27.79 -3.03
N GLU A 55 14.31 -27.68 -4.25
CA GLU A 55 14.77 -28.83 -5.03
C GLU A 55 16.23 -29.13 -4.65
N GLU A 56 16.42 -30.01 -3.66
CA GLU A 56 17.60 -30.89 -3.53
C GLU A 56 17.19 -32.35 -3.29
#